data_AF-A0A845U0W5-F1
#
_entry.id   AF-A0A845U0W5-F1
#
_cell.length_a   1.000
_cell.length_b   1.000
_cell.length_c   1.000
_cell.angle_alpha   90.00
_cell.angle_beta   90.00
_cell.angle_gamma   90.00
#
_symmetry.space_group_name_H-M   'P 1'
#
loop_
_entity.id
_entity.type
_entity.pdbx_description
1 polymer ?
#
loop_
_entity_poly.entity_id
_entity_poly.type
_entity_poly.pdbx_seq_one_letter_code
_entity_poly.pdbx_strand_id
1 'polypeptide(L)'
;MKRTFETILPVPGMDYKIVRRKAGMGSLGQLRFVAVAEWEGGCVAREAKVMVPSSCTWRAGGFGPIQQFYRKAMAGAVRSRDPFQKIVGTWLTRRLSPESNPIEIADLKMRDEAVLLHAMGCEAATSTWAASAQYATS
;
A
#
# COMPACT_ATOMS: atom_id res chain seq x y z
N MET A 1 15.11 4.14 6.53
CA MET A 1 13.88 3.33 6.51
C MET A 1 12.82 3.80 7.51
N LYS A 2 13.15 4.06 8.78
CA LYS A 2 12.20 4.67 9.75
C LYS A 2 11.56 5.98 9.25
N ARG A 3 12.39 6.94 8.79
CA ARG A 3 11.94 8.18 8.13
C ARG A 3 11.00 7.97 6.94
N THR A 4 11.12 6.85 6.23
CA THR A 4 10.21 6.53 5.14
C THR A 4 8.82 6.28 5.71
N PHE A 5 8.67 5.33 6.64
CA PHE A 5 7.38 4.99 7.24
C PHE A 5 6.74 6.14 8.03
N GLU A 6 7.52 6.96 8.72
CA GLU A 6 7.03 8.15 9.45
C GLU A 6 6.23 9.11 8.57
N THR A 7 6.53 9.20 7.26
CA THR A 7 5.82 10.10 6.33
C THR A 7 4.51 9.55 5.77
N ILE A 8 4.19 8.27 6.03
CA ILE A 8 3.08 7.54 5.38
C ILE A 8 2.14 6.90 6.41
N LEU A 9 2.58 6.75 7.66
CA LEU A 9 1.72 6.40 8.77
C LEU A 9 0.70 7.53 9.01
N PRO A 10 -0.51 7.19 9.50
CA PRO A 10 -1.57 8.18 9.74
C PRO A 10 -1.16 9.27 10.73
N VAL A 11 -0.42 8.91 11.77
CA VAL A 11 0.03 9.83 12.83
C VAL A 11 1.54 9.71 12.99
N PRO A 12 2.30 10.83 12.91
CA PRO A 12 3.73 10.83 13.21
C PRO A 12 3.98 10.38 14.66
N GLY A 13 4.97 9.51 14.86
CA GLY A 13 5.36 9.06 16.20
C GLY A 13 4.48 8.00 16.85
N MET A 14 3.47 7.47 16.14
CA MET A 14 2.72 6.30 16.61
C MET A 14 3.63 5.07 16.73
N ASP A 15 3.28 4.14 17.61
CA ASP A 15 3.97 2.85 17.69
C ASP A 15 3.65 1.97 16.49
N TYR A 16 4.69 1.38 15.90
CA TYR A 16 4.54 0.46 14.77
C TYR A 16 5.64 -0.60 14.77
N LYS A 17 5.31 -1.76 14.20
CA LYS A 17 6.26 -2.86 13.98
C LYS A 17 6.64 -2.92 12.51
N ILE A 18 7.94 -3.04 12.23
CA ILE A 18 8.42 -3.27 10.85
C ILE A 18 8.66 -4.77 10.67
N VAL A 19 8.01 -5.34 9.66
CA VAL A 19 8.18 -6.74 9.28
C VAL A 19 8.68 -6.81 7.84
N ARG A 20 9.63 -7.71 7.57
CA ARG A 20 10.02 -8.02 6.20
C ARG A 20 8.96 -8.91 5.56
N ARG A 21 8.39 -8.49 4.43
CA ARG A 21 7.41 -9.29 3.70
C ARG A 21 8.06 -10.01 2.52
N LYS A 22 7.86 -11.32 2.43
CA LYS A 22 8.11 -12.12 1.21
C LYS A 22 6.74 -12.43 0.61
N ALA A 23 6.44 -11.87 -0.55
CA ALA A 23 5.16 -12.12 -1.22
C ALA A 23 5.35 -12.27 -2.73
N GLY A 24 4.92 -13.43 -3.24
CA GLY A 24 4.71 -13.73 -4.66
C GLY A 24 5.95 -13.80 -5.55
N MET A 25 5.89 -14.72 -6.53
CA MET A 25 6.91 -15.04 -7.54
C MET A 25 7.29 -13.85 -8.45
N GLY A 26 6.51 -12.76 -8.46
CA GLY A 26 6.77 -11.56 -9.25
C GLY A 26 7.67 -10.50 -8.58
N SER A 27 8.40 -10.86 -7.51
CA SER A 27 9.19 -9.89 -6.74
C SER A 27 10.64 -9.70 -7.21
N LEU A 28 11.17 -10.57 -8.08
CA LEU A 28 12.55 -10.51 -8.60
C LEU A 28 13.61 -10.22 -7.50
N GLY A 29 13.37 -10.67 -6.26
CA GLY A 29 14.28 -10.44 -5.12
C GLY A 29 14.26 -9.02 -4.51
N GLN A 30 13.41 -8.10 -4.98
CA GLN A 30 13.32 -6.73 -4.45
C GLN A 30 12.83 -6.72 -3.00
N LEU A 31 13.59 -6.06 -2.12
CA LEU A 31 13.27 -5.91 -0.70
C LEU A 31 11.94 -5.19 -0.47
N ARG A 32 11.13 -5.76 0.43
CA ARG A 32 9.86 -5.20 0.87
C ARG A 32 9.76 -5.25 2.39
N PHE A 33 9.35 -4.14 2.97
CA PHE A 33 9.09 -3.98 4.39
C PHE A 33 7.67 -3.48 4.58
N VAL A 34 7.03 -3.92 5.66
CA VAL A 34 5.68 -3.49 6.03
C VAL A 34 5.75 -2.91 7.43
N ALA A 35 5.26 -1.69 7.59
CA ALA A 35 4.94 -1.13 8.90
C ALA A 35 3.49 -1.50 9.24
N VAL A 36 3.31 -2.14 10.39
CA VAL A 36 2.00 -2.53 10.94
C VAL A 36 1.79 -1.78 12.25
N ALA A 37 0.64 -1.13 12.38
CA ALA A 37 0.27 -0.34 13.54
C ALA A 37 -1.25 -0.44 13.80
N GLU A 38 -1.67 -0.16 15.02
CA GLU A 38 -3.08 0.05 15.35
C GLU A 38 -3.40 1.55 15.32
N TRP A 39 -4.52 1.91 14.71
CA TRP A 39 -4.97 3.29 14.60
C TRP A 39 -6.50 3.36 14.55
N GLU A 40 -7.11 4.20 15.40
CA GLU A 40 -8.57 4.37 15.50
C GLU A 40 -9.33 3.02 15.64
N GLY A 41 -8.79 2.09 16.42
CA GLY A 41 -9.38 0.75 16.63
C GLY A 41 -9.20 -0.23 15.47
N GLY A 42 -8.49 0.15 14.39
CA GLY A 42 -8.23 -0.70 13.23
C GLY A 42 -6.73 -0.98 13.00
N CYS A 43 -6.43 -2.12 12.36
CA CYS A 43 -5.06 -2.44 11.95
C CYS A 43 -4.71 -1.75 10.63
N VAL A 44 -3.61 -1.01 10.63
CA VAL A 44 -3.12 -0.26 9.48
C VAL A 44 -1.77 -0.82 9.03
N ALA A 45 -1.68 -1.19 7.75
CA ALA A 45 -0.45 -1.66 7.13
C ALA A 45 0.02 -0.72 6.00
N ARG A 46 1.32 -0.42 5.99
CA ARG A 46 2.00 0.35 4.93
C ARG A 46 3.18 -0.43 4.41
N GLU A 47 3.25 -0.65 3.10
CA GLU A 47 4.36 -1.37 2.47
C GLU A 47 5.34 -0.37 1.85
N ALA A 48 6.63 -0.60 2.05
CA ALA A 48 7.73 0.06 1.35
C ALA A 48 8.47 -0.98 0.52
N LYS A 49 8.48 -0.77 -0.80
CA LYS A 49 9.16 -1.62 -1.78
C LYS A 49 10.34 -0.86 -2.36
N VAL A 50 11.52 -1.49 -2.37
CA VAL A 50 12.71 -0.88 -2.98
C VAL A 50 12.49 -0.71 -4.48
N MET A 51 12.80 0.47 -5.00
CA MET A 51 12.86 0.73 -6.43
C MET A 51 14.28 0.47 -6.91
N VAL A 52 14.39 -0.42 -7.88
CA VAL A 52 15.64 -0.67 -8.61
C VAL A 52 15.50 -0.16 -10.04
N PRO A 53 16.60 0.22 -10.71
CA PRO A 53 16.55 0.60 -12.12
C PRO A 53 15.92 -0.51 -12.95
N SER A 54 15.29 -0.14 -14.07
CA SER A 54 14.89 -1.16 -15.03
C SER A 54 16.15 -1.83 -15.61
N SER A 55 16.05 -3.12 -15.92
CA SER A 55 17.15 -3.86 -16.54
C SER A 55 17.60 -3.22 -17.87
N CYS A 56 16.66 -2.61 -18.60
CA CYS A 56 16.92 -1.90 -19.85
C CYS A 56 17.82 -0.66 -19.66
N THR A 57 17.60 0.14 -18.61
CA THR A 57 18.45 1.31 -18.33
C THR A 57 19.81 0.88 -17.77
N TRP A 58 19.85 -0.22 -17.01
CA TRP A 58 21.09 -0.77 -16.49
C TRP A 58 22.03 -1.26 -17.60
N ARG A 59 21.49 -1.95 -18.63
CA ARG A 59 22.28 -2.40 -19.79
C ARG A 59 22.85 -1.25 -20.62
N ALA A 60 22.15 -0.12 -20.68
CA ALA A 60 22.58 1.07 -21.42
C ALA A 60 23.58 1.96 -20.64
N GLY A 61 24.07 1.53 -19.46
CA GLY A 61 24.95 2.34 -18.60
C GLY A 61 24.27 3.56 -17.98
N GLY A 62 22.96 3.70 -18.18
CA GLY A 62 22.18 4.85 -17.76
C GLY A 62 21.63 4.67 -16.34
N PHE A 63 22.21 5.36 -15.37
CA PHE A 63 21.56 5.59 -14.08
C PHE A 63 20.62 6.80 -14.19
N GLY A 64 19.63 6.71 -15.09
CA GLY A 64 18.58 7.73 -15.16
C GLY A 64 17.80 7.77 -13.84
N PRO A 65 17.27 8.94 -13.42
CA PRO A 65 16.54 9.05 -12.17
C PRO A 65 15.27 8.21 -12.21
N ILE A 66 15.35 6.99 -11.63
CA ILE A 66 14.28 5.97 -11.55
C ILE A 66 12.94 6.59 -11.12
N GLN A 67 13.02 7.56 -10.20
CA GLN A 67 11.88 8.30 -9.68
C GLN A 67 11.10 9.05 -10.77
N GLN A 68 11.76 9.61 -11.79
CA GLN A 68 11.10 10.37 -12.86
C GLN A 68 10.29 9.44 -13.77
N PHE A 69 10.84 8.29 -14.17
CA PHE A 69 10.13 7.30 -14.97
C PHE A 69 8.91 6.75 -14.21
N TYR A 70 9.09 6.41 -12.93
CA TYR A 70 7.98 5.98 -12.09
C TYR A 70 6.93 7.06 -11.91
N ARG A 71 7.30 8.32 -11.66
CA ARG A 71 6.35 9.43 -11.57
C ARG A 71 5.54 9.61 -12.86
N LYS A 72 6.20 9.54 -14.03
CA LYS A 72 5.52 9.59 -15.34
C LYS A 72 4.54 8.41 -15.51
N ALA A 73 4.97 7.20 -15.18
CA ALA A 73 4.11 6.02 -15.24
C ALA A 73 2.91 6.10 -14.28
N MET A 74 3.11 6.64 -13.08
CA MET A 74 2.02 6.88 -12.11
C MET A 74 1.04 7.94 -12.61
N ALA A 75 1.53 9.02 -13.22
CA ALA A 75 0.71 10.11 -13.75
C ALA A 75 -0.10 9.70 -14.99
N GLY A 76 0.45 8.83 -15.84
CA GLY A 76 -0.22 8.33 -17.04
C GLY A 76 -1.10 7.10 -16.83
N ALA A 77 -1.18 6.54 -15.62
CA ALA A 77 -1.95 5.33 -15.37
C ALA A 77 -3.46 5.63 -15.31
N VAL A 78 -4.25 4.94 -16.13
CA VAL A 78 -5.72 4.98 -16.08
C VAL A 78 -6.21 4.09 -14.93
N ARG A 79 -6.09 4.59 -13.70
CA ARG A 79 -6.59 3.94 -12.47
C ARG A 79 -6.82 4.97 -11.37
N SER A 80 -7.65 4.64 -10.39
CA SER A 80 -7.76 5.46 -9.17
C SER A 80 -6.39 5.57 -8.49
N ARG A 81 -6.01 6.79 -8.14
CA ARG A 81 -4.72 7.08 -7.54
C ARG A 81 -4.77 6.68 -6.06
N ASP A 82 -3.88 5.78 -5.65
CA ASP A 82 -3.70 5.49 -4.23
C ASP A 82 -3.06 6.72 -3.55
N PRO A 83 -3.75 7.40 -2.61
CA PRO A 83 -3.23 8.61 -1.96
C PRO A 83 -1.99 8.32 -1.07
N PHE A 84 -1.83 7.07 -0.65
CA PHE A 84 -0.67 6.61 0.12
C PHE A 84 0.48 6.17 -0.79
N GLN A 85 0.28 6.16 -2.11
CA GLN A 85 1.32 5.79 -3.05
C GLN A 85 2.28 6.95 -3.30
N LYS A 86 3.43 6.90 -2.64
CA LYS A 86 4.46 7.95 -2.67
C LYS A 86 5.84 7.35 -2.95
N ILE A 87 6.74 8.20 -3.41
CA ILE A 87 8.15 7.87 -3.61
C ILE A 87 8.96 8.66 -2.59
N VAL A 88 9.62 7.95 -1.68
CA VAL A 88 10.47 8.54 -0.63
C VAL A 88 11.88 7.98 -0.77
N GLY A 89 12.79 8.78 -1.32
CA GLY A 89 14.13 8.32 -1.68
C GLY A 89 14.09 7.19 -2.72
N THR A 90 14.58 6.01 -2.36
CA THR A 90 14.58 4.82 -3.22
C THR A 90 13.40 3.88 -2.96
N TRP A 91 12.46 4.27 -2.11
CA TRP A 91 11.34 3.42 -1.71
C TRP A 91 10.04 3.90 -2.35
N LEU A 92 9.35 2.97 -3.01
CA LEU A 92 7.96 3.12 -3.39
C LEU A 92 7.12 2.66 -2.21
N THR A 93 6.32 3.55 -1.67
CA THR A 93 5.45 3.25 -0.55
C THR A 93 4.01 3.23 -0.96
N ARG A 94 3.18 2.42 -0.30
CA ARG A 94 1.75 2.27 -0.60
C ARG A 94 0.98 1.70 0.58
N ARG A 95 -0.35 1.78 0.53
CA ARG A 95 -1.22 1.01 1.43
C ARG A 95 -1.03 -0.48 1.12
N LEU A 96 -0.89 -1.30 2.15
CA LEU A 96 -1.05 -2.75 1.97
C LEU A 96 -2.52 -3.04 2.22
N SER A 97 -3.26 -3.37 1.15
CA SER A 97 -4.64 -3.84 1.31
C SER A 97 -4.63 -5.13 2.14
N PRO A 98 -5.67 -5.38 2.96
CA PRO A 98 -5.89 -6.68 3.54
C PRO A 98 -5.77 -7.73 2.44
N GLU A 99 -5.06 -8.83 2.68
CA GLU A 99 -5.11 -9.93 1.72
C GLU A 99 -6.57 -10.41 1.68
N SER A 100 -7.24 -10.16 0.55
CA SER A 100 -8.57 -10.69 0.32
C SER A 100 -8.40 -12.18 0.13
N ASN A 101 -8.60 -12.95 1.20
CA ASN A 101 -8.92 -14.36 1.05
C ASN A 101 -10.40 -14.42 0.68
N PRO A 102 -10.76 -14.64 -0.60
CA PRO A 102 -12.15 -14.68 -0.98
C PRO A 102 -12.82 -15.80 -0.18
N ILE A 103 -13.87 -15.45 0.55
CA ILE A 103 -14.70 -16.41 1.26
C ILE A 103 -15.86 -16.73 0.32
N GLU A 104 -16.02 -18.01 -0.01
CA GLU A 104 -17.20 -18.44 -0.74
C GLU A 104 -18.42 -18.33 0.17
N ILE A 105 -19.50 -17.72 -0.32
CA ILE A 105 -20.73 -17.52 0.47
C ILE A 105 -21.28 -18.87 0.96
N ALA A 106 -21.07 -19.93 0.17
CA ALA A 106 -21.44 -21.31 0.51
C ALA A 106 -20.77 -21.84 1.80
N ASP A 107 -19.60 -21.30 2.16
CA ASP A 107 -18.80 -21.74 3.31
C ASP A 107 -19.18 -21.02 4.62
N LEU A 108 -20.07 -20.02 4.55
CA LEU A 108 -20.53 -19.28 5.72
C LEU A 108 -21.57 -20.08 6.52
N LYS A 109 -21.30 -20.25 7.83
CA LYS A 109 -22.24 -20.91 8.76
C LYS A 109 -23.55 -20.14 8.95
N MET A 110 -23.54 -18.84 8.74
CA MET A 110 -24.69 -17.95 8.87
C MET A 110 -24.93 -17.28 7.52
N ARG A 111 -26.10 -17.55 6.92
CA ARG A 111 -26.47 -17.09 5.58
C ARG A 111 -27.28 -15.80 5.63
N ASP A 112 -26.76 -14.81 6.34
CA ASP A 112 -27.34 -13.46 6.29
C ASP A 112 -26.54 -12.62 5.30
N GLU A 113 -26.89 -12.78 4.03
CA GLU A 113 -26.25 -12.08 2.90
C GLU A 113 -26.39 -10.56 3.06
N ALA A 114 -27.48 -10.07 3.65
CA ALA A 114 -27.70 -8.65 3.87
C ALA A 114 -26.73 -8.08 4.91
N VAL A 115 -26.52 -8.78 6.03
CA VAL A 115 -25.53 -8.39 7.05
C VAL A 115 -24.11 -8.46 6.50
N LEU A 116 -23.79 -9.49 5.71
CA LEU A 116 -22.49 -9.63 5.06
C LEU A 116 -22.23 -8.46 4.10
N LEU A 117 -23.18 -8.17 3.20
CA LEU A 117 -23.07 -7.06 2.25
C LEU A 117 -22.97 -5.71 2.95
N HIS A 118 -23.68 -5.52 4.06
CA HIS A 118 -23.57 -4.33 4.89
C HIS A 118 -22.18 -4.18 5.50
N ALA A 119 -21.66 -5.23 6.13
CA ALA A 119 -20.31 -5.24 6.71
C ALA A 119 -19.22 -5.01 5.64
N MET A 120 -19.36 -5.65 4.47
CA MET A 120 -18.48 -5.42 3.31
C MET A 120 -18.55 -3.96 2.83
N GLY A 121 -19.75 -3.38 2.81
CA GLY A 121 -19.97 -1.97 2.47
C GLY A 121 -19.28 -1.02 3.46
N CYS A 122 -19.36 -1.30 4.77
CA CYS A 122 -18.67 -0.54 5.80
C CYS A 122 -17.13 -0.61 5.65
N GLU A 123 -16.57 -1.79 5.40
CA GLU A 123 -15.13 -1.97 5.16
C GLU A 123 -14.65 -1.24 3.88
N ALA A 124 -15.42 -1.33 2.81
CA ALA A 124 -15.14 -0.62 1.56
C ALA A 124 -15.23 0.91 1.73
N ALA A 125 -16.21 1.39 2.49
CA ALA A 125 -16.37 2.80 2.84
C ALA A 125 -15.18 3.30 3.66
N THR A 126 -14.74 2.57 4.69
CA THR A 126 -13.56 2.90 5.51
C THR A 126 -12.30 3.04 4.66
N SER A 127 -12.14 2.18 3.65
CA SER A 127 -11.01 2.26 2.72
C SER A 127 -11.02 3.51 1.84
N THR A 128 -12.20 4.07 1.57
CA THR A 128 -12.39 5.29 0.77
C THR A 128 -12.35 6.55 1.66
N TRP A 129 -12.92 6.48 2.87
CA TRP A 129 -12.92 7.58 3.84
C TRP A 129 -11.52 7.89 4.39
N ALA A 130 -10.71 6.85 4.63
CA ALA A 130 -9.31 7.02 4.99
C ALA A 130 -8.49 7.67 3.85
N ALA A 131 -8.94 7.56 2.60
CA ALA A 131 -8.33 8.24 1.47
C ALA A 131 -8.73 9.72 1.42
N SER A 132 -10.00 10.06 1.66
CA SER A 132 -10.51 11.45 1.63
C SER A 132 -10.10 12.29 2.84
N ALA A 133 -9.99 11.71 4.04
CA ALA A 133 -9.57 12.42 5.25
C ALA A 133 -8.14 13.00 5.15
N GLN A 134 -7.28 12.45 4.30
CA GLN A 134 -5.93 12.99 4.08
C GLN A 134 -5.89 14.19 3.13
N TYR A 135 -6.96 14.43 2.36
CA TYR A 135 -7.11 15.62 1.51
C TYR A 135 -7.68 16.82 2.27
N ALA A 136 -8.17 16.65 3.50
CA ALA A 136 -8.76 17.72 4.31
C ALA A 136 -7.74 18.51 5.16
N THR A 137 -6.45 18.15 5.13
CA THR A 137 -5.36 18.82 5.87
C THR A 137 -4.29 19.41 4.95
N SER A 138 -4.66 19.91 3.77
CA SER A 138 -3.79 20.74 2.92
C SER A 138 -4.24 22.19 2.92
#